data_AF-A0A0V1PQZ8-F1
#
_entry.id   AF-A0A0V1PQZ8-F1
#
_cell.length_a   1.000
_cell.length_b   1.000
_cell.length_c   1.000
_cell.angle_alpha   90.00
_cell.angle_beta   90.00
_cell.angle_gamma   90.00
#
_symmetry.space_group_name_H-M   'P 1'
#
loop_
_entity.id
_entity.type
_entity.pdbx_description
1 polymer ?
#
loop_
_entity_poly.entity_id
_entity_poly.type
_entity_poly.pdbx_seq_one_letter_code
_entity_poly.pdbx_strand_id
1 'polypeptide(L)'
;MHIEDEDIDILDHNNIIRELDTDLVEIFRRGQFADLFADVPLQRQNERLERINELLTARNIDEYFQNRRKREDSGRYISCLWMFGLLPFPIFHFRRLWRRFGTNNVQESLVRLAKIAITTLMRIIRFGLFIIASSAYLHNILRHLFIFSNLLTFSNNFLRDIITFMSRNNSGLLERHQTIAMKEKGIFYFKEDADFQAYSTWDIITTAAYNWVSSLINMNCVSYFSDERHFECSISEDSLIFKFSRIMGDFFPSIGGTESNVSWSLTISTVVLYLFYALGGDLICLNVLFFFSINMGKRVLHYKDIYAGLGSIVWNTLHGNII
;
A
#
# COMPACT_ATOMS: atom_id res chain seq x y z
N MET A 1 -28.00 -32.13 21.13
CA MET A 1 -29.00 -31.71 20.14
C MET A 1 -28.79 -30.23 19.87
N HIS A 2 -27.86 -29.91 18.98
CA HIS A 2 -27.63 -28.55 18.46
C HIS A 2 -26.79 -28.72 17.18
N ILE A 3 -27.49 -28.74 16.05
CA ILE A 3 -26.94 -28.85 14.69
C ILE A 3 -27.15 -27.53 13.92
N GLU A 4 -27.72 -26.48 14.55
CA GLU A 4 -28.14 -25.26 13.82
C GLU A 4 -27.05 -24.18 13.63
N ASP A 5 -25.86 -24.31 14.23
CA ASP A 5 -24.79 -23.29 14.15
C ASP A 5 -23.83 -23.49 12.95
N GLU A 6 -23.80 -24.67 12.33
CA GLU A 6 -23.00 -24.91 11.10
C GLU A 6 -23.74 -24.46 9.84
N ASP A 7 -25.08 -24.44 9.88
CA ASP A 7 -25.92 -24.21 8.70
C ASP A 7 -25.88 -22.76 8.18
N ILE A 8 -25.49 -21.76 8.99
CA ILE A 8 -25.52 -20.33 8.58
C ILE A 8 -24.26 -19.93 7.80
N ASP A 9 -23.07 -20.37 8.24
CA ASP A 9 -21.82 -20.15 7.50
C ASP A 9 -21.73 -21.07 6.28
N ILE A 10 -22.28 -22.29 6.38
CA ILE A 10 -22.50 -23.17 5.22
C ILE A 10 -23.52 -22.54 4.27
N LEU A 11 -24.55 -21.82 4.73
CA LEU A 11 -25.52 -21.15 3.84
C LEU A 11 -24.88 -20.07 2.98
N ASP A 12 -23.98 -19.26 3.54
CA ASP A 12 -23.37 -18.14 2.80
C ASP A 12 -22.24 -18.60 1.86
N HIS A 13 -21.47 -19.63 2.26
CA HIS A 13 -20.47 -20.25 1.37
C HIS A 13 -21.14 -21.12 0.29
N ASN A 14 -22.20 -21.86 0.64
CA ASN A 14 -23.03 -22.54 -0.35
C ASN A 14 -23.74 -21.53 -1.25
N ASN A 15 -24.08 -20.31 -0.82
CA ASN A 15 -24.68 -19.32 -1.72
C ASN A 15 -23.70 -18.87 -2.80
N ILE A 16 -22.43 -18.61 -2.46
CA ILE A 16 -21.41 -18.22 -3.44
C ILE A 16 -21.11 -19.38 -4.41
N ILE A 17 -20.95 -20.60 -3.89
CA ILE A 17 -20.67 -21.79 -4.70
C ILE A 17 -21.90 -22.20 -5.53
N ARG A 18 -23.11 -22.07 -4.98
CA ARG A 18 -24.36 -22.37 -5.67
C ARG A 18 -24.70 -21.33 -6.73
N GLU A 19 -24.39 -20.04 -6.52
CA GLU A 19 -24.49 -18.99 -7.55
C GLU A 19 -23.51 -19.29 -8.70
N LEU A 20 -22.26 -19.67 -8.38
CA LEU A 20 -21.26 -20.07 -9.36
C LEU A 20 -21.65 -21.34 -10.13
N ASP A 21 -22.22 -22.34 -9.45
CA ASP A 21 -22.72 -23.58 -10.04
C ASP A 21 -23.97 -23.33 -10.90
N THR A 22 -24.89 -22.44 -10.51
CA THR A 22 -26.02 -22.07 -11.37
C THR A 22 -25.56 -21.38 -12.65
N ASP A 23 -24.56 -20.50 -12.57
CA ASP A 23 -23.98 -19.84 -13.74
C ASP A 23 -23.23 -20.85 -14.64
N LEU A 24 -22.48 -21.79 -14.06
CA LEU A 24 -21.81 -22.86 -14.81
C LEU A 24 -22.80 -23.82 -15.47
N VAL A 25 -23.87 -24.22 -14.78
CA VAL A 25 -24.95 -25.06 -15.33
C VAL A 25 -25.69 -24.31 -16.44
N GLU A 26 -25.85 -22.99 -16.34
CA GLU A 26 -26.41 -22.15 -17.40
C GLU A 26 -25.51 -22.11 -18.64
N ILE A 27 -24.19 -21.95 -18.47
CA ILE A 27 -23.19 -22.00 -19.56
C ILE A 27 -23.19 -23.39 -20.22
N PHE A 28 -23.22 -24.47 -19.44
CA PHE A 28 -23.27 -25.84 -19.96
C PHE A 28 -24.59 -26.15 -20.69
N ARG A 29 -25.73 -25.66 -20.20
CA ARG A 29 -27.01 -25.78 -20.91
C ARG A 29 -27.01 -25.01 -22.23
N ARG A 30 -26.45 -23.80 -22.26
CA ARG A 30 -26.30 -23.02 -23.52
C ARG A 30 -25.44 -23.77 -24.56
N GLY A 31 -24.37 -24.44 -24.13
CA GLY A 31 -23.56 -25.30 -25.00
C GLY A 31 -24.32 -26.51 -25.55
N GLN A 32 -25.09 -27.20 -24.70
CA GLN A 32 -25.89 -28.37 -25.13
C GLN A 32 -27.06 -28.01 -26.06
N PHE A 33 -27.67 -26.84 -25.90
CA PHE A 33 -28.69 -26.37 -26.83
C PHE A 33 -28.11 -26.03 -28.20
N ALA A 34 -26.90 -25.46 -28.26
CA ALA A 34 -26.23 -25.19 -29.53
C ALA A 34 -25.98 -26.46 -30.35
N ASP A 35 -25.58 -27.56 -29.70
CA ASP A 35 -25.41 -28.87 -30.33
C ASP A 35 -26.73 -29.50 -30.80
N LEU A 36 -27.82 -29.33 -30.03
CA LEU A 36 -29.13 -29.89 -30.39
C LEU A 36 -29.74 -29.25 -31.64
N PHE A 37 -29.27 -28.07 -32.04
CA PHE A 37 -29.78 -27.37 -33.22
C PHE A 37 -28.96 -27.58 -34.47
N ALA A 38 -27.81 -28.28 -34.42
CA ALA A 38 -26.83 -28.39 -35.50
C ALA A 38 -27.42 -28.84 -36.87
N ASP A 39 -28.52 -29.62 -36.86
CA ASP A 39 -29.21 -30.12 -38.07
C ASP A 39 -30.27 -29.16 -38.66
N VAL A 40 -30.44 -27.95 -38.11
CA VAL A 40 -31.44 -26.97 -38.57
C VAL A 40 -30.73 -25.82 -39.31
N PRO A 41 -31.26 -25.32 -40.45
CA PRO A 41 -30.59 -24.25 -41.21
C PRO A 41 -30.36 -22.97 -40.37
N LEU A 42 -29.13 -22.45 -40.46
CA LEU A 42 -28.52 -21.36 -39.65
C LEU A 42 -29.43 -20.15 -39.37
N GLN A 43 -30.23 -19.71 -40.35
CA GLN A 43 -31.11 -18.55 -40.16
C GLN A 43 -32.22 -18.80 -39.11
N ARG A 44 -32.81 -20.00 -39.08
CA ARG A 44 -33.86 -20.33 -38.10
C ARG A 44 -33.28 -20.71 -36.73
N GLN A 45 -32.00 -21.12 -36.67
CA GLN A 45 -31.33 -21.35 -35.40
C GLN A 45 -31.22 -20.05 -34.61
N ASN A 46 -30.69 -19.00 -35.24
CA ASN A 46 -30.41 -17.74 -34.55
C ASN A 46 -31.69 -17.09 -34.00
N GLU A 47 -32.77 -17.03 -34.79
CA GLU A 47 -34.05 -16.47 -34.33
C GLU A 47 -34.67 -17.28 -33.17
N ARG A 48 -34.52 -18.61 -33.17
CA ARG A 48 -35.03 -19.45 -32.09
C ARG A 48 -34.16 -19.36 -30.85
N LEU A 49 -32.85 -19.29 -31.01
CA LEU A 49 -31.91 -19.12 -29.91
C LEU A 49 -32.14 -17.77 -29.22
N GLU A 50 -32.34 -16.71 -30.01
CA GLU A 50 -32.61 -15.36 -29.51
C GLU A 50 -33.94 -15.30 -28.76
N ARG A 51 -35.01 -15.88 -29.33
CA ARG A 51 -36.32 -15.94 -28.66
C ARG A 51 -36.31 -16.79 -27.39
N ILE A 52 -35.52 -17.86 -27.34
CA ILE A 52 -35.33 -18.68 -26.12
C ILE A 52 -34.51 -17.90 -25.08
N ASN A 53 -33.47 -17.18 -25.51
CA ASN A 53 -32.65 -16.36 -24.63
C ASN A 53 -33.45 -15.21 -24.03
N GLU A 54 -34.32 -14.57 -24.81
CA GLU A 54 -35.28 -13.56 -24.33
C GLU A 54 -36.26 -14.14 -23.29
N LEU A 55 -36.81 -15.33 -23.52
CA LEU A 55 -37.74 -15.95 -22.57
C LEU A 55 -37.06 -16.40 -21.27
N LEU A 56 -35.81 -16.88 -21.35
CA LEU A 56 -35.03 -17.28 -20.19
C LEU A 56 -34.56 -16.06 -19.38
N THR A 57 -34.09 -15.01 -20.06
CA THR A 57 -33.67 -13.77 -19.39
C THR A 57 -34.86 -13.07 -18.74
N ALA A 58 -36.01 -12.94 -19.42
CA ALA A 58 -37.20 -12.30 -18.85
C ALA A 58 -37.71 -13.03 -17.59
N ARG A 59 -37.80 -14.37 -17.65
CA ARG A 59 -38.27 -15.18 -16.51
C ARG A 59 -37.30 -15.15 -15.33
N ASN A 60 -36.00 -15.27 -15.59
CA ASN A 60 -34.98 -15.25 -14.54
C ASN A 60 -34.84 -13.86 -13.90
N ILE A 61 -34.96 -12.79 -14.69
CA ILE A 61 -34.85 -11.42 -14.18
C ILE A 61 -36.03 -11.09 -13.24
N ASP A 62 -37.26 -11.44 -13.61
CA ASP A 62 -38.43 -11.21 -12.77
C ASP A 62 -38.39 -12.05 -11.48
N GLU A 63 -37.97 -13.31 -11.58
CA GLU A 63 -37.86 -14.21 -10.43
C GLU A 63 -36.70 -13.79 -9.51
N TYR A 64 -35.58 -13.30 -10.07
CA TYR A 64 -34.46 -12.72 -9.34
C TYR A 64 -34.88 -11.43 -8.61
N PHE A 65 -35.59 -10.51 -9.27
CA PHE A 65 -36.07 -9.28 -8.63
C PHE A 65 -37.15 -9.54 -7.57
N GLN A 66 -38.05 -10.51 -7.79
CA GLN A 66 -39.04 -10.88 -6.78
C GLN A 66 -38.42 -11.58 -5.57
N ASN A 67 -37.49 -12.50 -5.78
CA ASN A 67 -36.80 -13.18 -4.68
C ASN A 67 -35.86 -12.24 -3.92
N ARG A 68 -35.24 -11.27 -4.62
CA ARG A 68 -34.45 -10.21 -4.00
C ARG A 68 -35.33 -9.27 -3.17
N ARG A 69 -36.50 -8.85 -3.67
CA ARG A 69 -37.47 -8.05 -2.89
C ARG A 69 -38.00 -8.79 -1.67
N LYS A 70 -38.36 -10.07 -1.80
CA LYS A 70 -38.81 -10.90 -0.66
C LYS A 70 -37.70 -11.12 0.39
N ARG A 71 -36.44 -11.31 -0.03
CA ARG A 71 -35.29 -11.42 0.87
C ARG A 71 -34.93 -10.08 1.53
N GLU A 72 -35.06 -8.95 0.83
CA GLU A 72 -34.82 -7.62 1.39
C GLU A 72 -35.91 -7.19 2.39
N ASP A 73 -37.18 -7.52 2.13
CA ASP A 73 -38.30 -7.18 3.04
C ASP A 73 -38.40 -8.11 4.27
N SER A 74 -37.87 -9.33 4.17
CA SER A 74 -37.86 -10.29 5.28
C SER A 74 -36.83 -9.95 6.38
N GLY A 75 -35.90 -9.01 6.15
CA GLY A 75 -34.79 -8.73 7.06
C GLY A 75 -34.57 -7.27 7.46
N ARG A 76 -35.20 -6.29 6.78
CA ARG A 76 -34.94 -4.86 7.03
C ARG A 76 -35.85 -4.28 8.13
N TYR A 77 -35.23 -3.90 9.25
CA TYR A 77 -35.89 -3.16 10.34
C TYR A 77 -36.03 -1.66 10.07
N ILE A 78 -35.23 -1.17 9.12
CA ILE A 78 -35.12 0.20 8.69
C ILE A 78 -35.35 0.20 7.18
N SER A 79 -36.37 0.93 6.73
CA SER A 79 -36.61 1.19 5.31
C SER A 79 -36.28 2.66 5.03
N CYS A 80 -35.62 2.93 3.91
CA CYS A 80 -35.36 4.32 3.49
C CYS A 80 -36.43 4.74 2.49
N LEU A 81 -37.26 5.70 2.88
CA LEU A 81 -38.23 6.33 1.99
C LEU A 81 -37.56 7.54 1.33
N TRP A 82 -37.45 7.52 0.01
CA TRP A 82 -36.93 8.64 -0.75
C TRP A 82 -38.06 9.63 -1.02
N MET A 83 -38.06 10.77 -0.32
CA MET A 83 -38.96 11.87 -0.68
C MET A 83 -38.33 12.68 -1.82
N PHE A 84 -39.09 12.86 -2.90
CA PHE A 84 -38.70 13.65 -4.08
C PHE A 84 -37.34 13.25 -4.71
N GLY A 85 -36.91 12.00 -4.55
CA GLY A 85 -35.67 11.48 -5.13
C GLY A 85 -34.36 12.08 -4.60
N LEU A 86 -34.42 12.96 -3.58
CA LEU A 86 -33.28 13.75 -3.12
C LEU A 86 -32.86 13.48 -1.67
N LEU A 87 -33.79 13.09 -0.79
CA LEU A 87 -33.48 12.85 0.63
C LEU A 87 -34.01 11.47 1.10
N PRO A 88 -33.11 10.56 1.53
CA PRO A 88 -33.51 9.30 2.15
C PRO A 88 -33.92 9.54 3.61
N PHE A 89 -35.19 9.33 3.94
CA PHE A 89 -35.68 9.33 5.31
C PHE A 89 -35.76 7.90 5.85
N PRO A 90 -35.07 7.57 6.97
CA PRO A 90 -35.18 6.26 7.59
C PRO A 90 -36.50 6.13 8.34
N ILE A 91 -37.32 5.17 7.93
CA ILE A 91 -38.56 4.76 8.62
C ILE A 91 -38.26 3.51 9.43
N PHE A 92 -38.46 3.61 10.74
CA PHE A 92 -38.28 2.52 11.68
C PHE A 92 -39.62 1.79 11.89
N HIS A 93 -39.68 0.50 11.57
CA HIS A 93 -40.88 -0.30 11.77
C HIS A 93 -40.97 -0.81 13.23
N PHE A 94 -41.33 0.08 14.16
CA PHE A 94 -41.37 -0.17 15.61
C PHE A 94 -42.21 -1.40 16.01
N ARG A 95 -43.28 -1.73 15.28
CA ARG A 95 -44.13 -2.90 15.55
C ARG A 95 -43.42 -4.25 15.30
N ARG A 96 -42.48 -4.30 14.34
CA ARG A 96 -41.65 -5.49 14.08
C ARG A 96 -40.49 -5.58 15.07
N LEU A 97 -39.93 -4.43 15.46
CA LEU A 97 -38.95 -4.33 16.55
C LEU A 97 -39.54 -4.88 17.87
N TRP A 98 -40.73 -4.44 18.26
CA TRP A 98 -41.36 -4.87 19.52
C TRP A 98 -41.72 -6.37 19.56
N ARG A 99 -42.10 -6.97 18.43
CA ARG A 99 -42.34 -8.42 18.34
C ARG A 99 -41.07 -9.26 18.45
N ARG A 100 -39.91 -8.72 18.10
CA ARG A 100 -38.61 -9.44 18.16
C ARG A 100 -37.82 -9.16 19.45
N PHE A 101 -37.94 -7.95 20.00
CA PHE A 101 -37.33 -7.50 21.26
C PHE A 101 -38.28 -7.57 22.47
N GLY A 102 -39.45 -8.21 22.33
CA GLY A 102 -40.36 -8.48 23.44
C GLY A 102 -39.68 -9.31 24.54
N THR A 103 -40.25 -9.26 25.76
CA THR A 103 -39.68 -9.76 27.01
C THR A 103 -39.20 -11.23 27.01
N ASN A 104 -39.63 -12.05 26.05
CA ASN A 104 -39.24 -13.45 25.96
C ASN A 104 -37.90 -13.69 25.22
N ASN A 105 -37.36 -12.72 24.46
CA ASN A 105 -36.17 -12.92 23.60
C ASN A 105 -35.01 -11.95 23.89
N VAL A 106 -35.00 -11.31 25.05
CA VAL A 106 -33.97 -10.34 25.44
C VAL A 106 -32.60 -11.01 25.58
N GLN A 107 -32.53 -12.23 26.12
CA GLN A 107 -31.29 -12.99 26.26
C GLN A 107 -30.68 -13.36 24.90
N GLU A 108 -31.50 -13.85 23.95
CA GLU A 108 -31.02 -14.16 22.60
C GLU A 108 -30.54 -12.91 21.85
N SER A 109 -31.21 -11.77 22.06
CA SER A 109 -30.85 -10.49 21.45
C SER A 109 -29.53 -9.95 22.01
N LEU A 110 -29.29 -10.10 23.32
CA LEU A 110 -28.03 -9.78 23.97
C LEU A 110 -26.88 -10.65 23.45
N VAL A 111 -27.09 -11.97 23.31
CA VAL A 111 -26.09 -12.89 22.76
C VAL A 111 -25.76 -12.54 21.32
N ARG A 112 -26.74 -12.18 20.48
CA ARG A 112 -26.49 -11.72 19.10
C ARG A 112 -25.71 -10.41 19.07
N LEU A 113 -26.05 -9.45 19.92
CA LEU A 113 -25.30 -8.19 20.05
C LEU A 113 -23.86 -8.44 20.48
N ALA A 114 -23.64 -9.32 21.45
CA ALA A 114 -22.30 -9.72 21.88
C ALA A 114 -21.52 -10.41 20.75
N LYS A 115 -22.14 -11.34 20.00
CA LYS A 115 -21.53 -11.98 18.82
C LYS A 115 -21.16 -10.94 17.75
N ILE A 116 -22.05 -9.98 17.46
CA ILE A 116 -21.77 -8.88 16.50
C ILE A 116 -20.61 -8.01 17.00
N ALA A 117 -20.59 -7.66 18.29
CA ALA A 117 -19.51 -6.87 18.86
C ALA A 117 -18.16 -7.61 18.78
N ILE A 118 -18.12 -8.89 19.14
CA ILE A 118 -16.90 -9.73 19.10
C ILE A 118 -16.41 -9.90 17.65
N THR A 119 -17.31 -10.18 16.70
CA THR A 119 -16.92 -10.33 15.29
C THR A 119 -16.44 -9.02 14.68
N THR A 120 -17.06 -7.90 15.05
CA THR A 120 -16.61 -6.56 14.62
C THR A 120 -15.25 -6.23 15.22
N LEU A 121 -15.03 -6.54 16.50
CA LEU A 121 -13.74 -6.38 17.17
C LEU A 121 -12.65 -7.22 16.47
N MET A 122 -12.94 -8.48 16.14
CA MET A 122 -12.02 -9.35 15.42
C MET A 122 -11.70 -8.81 14.02
N ARG A 123 -12.66 -8.19 13.32
CA ARG A 123 -12.41 -7.53 12.04
C ARG A 123 -11.50 -6.32 12.19
N ILE A 124 -11.69 -5.49 13.22
CA ILE A 124 -10.83 -4.34 13.51
C ILE A 124 -9.41 -4.81 13.80
N ILE A 125 -9.24 -5.86 14.61
CA ILE A 125 -7.92 -6.42 14.93
C ILE A 125 -7.24 -6.94 13.65
N ARG A 126 -7.95 -7.73 12.83
CA ARG A 126 -7.41 -8.22 11.55
C ARG A 126 -7.01 -7.08 10.61
N PHE A 127 -7.82 -6.04 10.54
CA PHE A 127 -7.50 -4.86 9.74
C PHE A 127 -6.29 -4.09 10.28
N GLY A 128 -6.17 -3.96 11.60
CA GLY A 128 -4.98 -3.39 12.26
C GLY A 128 -3.71 -4.20 11.95
N LEU A 129 -3.79 -5.53 12.05
CA LEU A 129 -2.68 -6.42 11.68
C LEU A 129 -2.33 -6.28 10.19
N PHE A 130 -3.32 -6.16 9.31
CA PHE A 130 -3.09 -5.92 7.89
C PHE A 130 -2.36 -4.59 7.63
N ILE A 131 -2.77 -3.51 8.29
CA ILE A 131 -2.10 -2.21 8.18
C ILE A 131 -0.65 -2.30 8.67
N ILE A 132 -0.41 -2.94 9.82
CA ILE A 132 0.93 -3.10 10.38
C ILE A 132 1.82 -3.92 9.43
N ALA A 133 1.31 -5.05 8.93
CA ALA A 133 2.03 -5.91 7.99
C ALA A 133 2.32 -5.18 6.66
N SER A 134 1.34 -4.45 6.12
CA SER A 134 1.49 -3.65 4.91
C SER A 134 2.52 -2.52 5.08
N SER A 135 2.49 -1.82 6.22
CA SER A 135 3.47 -0.79 6.58
C SER A 135 4.89 -1.36 6.67
N ALA A 136 5.06 -2.49 7.35
CA ALA A 136 6.37 -3.16 7.45
C ALA A 136 6.87 -3.63 6.07
N TYR A 137 5.98 -4.14 5.22
CA TYR A 137 6.31 -4.54 3.85
C TYR A 137 6.75 -3.35 3.00
N LEU A 138 6.00 -2.24 3.03
CA LEU A 138 6.33 -1.01 2.31
C LEU A 138 7.64 -0.40 2.81
N HIS A 139 7.87 -0.38 4.13
CA HIS A 139 9.12 0.07 4.70
C HIS A 139 10.31 -0.74 4.20
N ASN A 140 10.18 -2.06 4.13
CA ASN A 140 11.23 -2.93 3.60
C ASN A 140 11.50 -2.64 2.12
N ILE A 141 10.47 -2.48 1.29
CA ILE A 141 10.64 -2.13 -0.13
C ILE A 141 11.39 -0.80 -0.26
N LEU A 142 10.94 0.24 0.45
CA LEU A 142 11.58 1.56 0.42
C LEU A 142 13.03 1.50 0.88
N ARG A 143 13.32 0.73 1.93
CA ARG A 143 14.69 0.54 2.42
C ARG A 143 15.60 -0.08 1.35
N HIS A 144 15.13 -1.10 0.64
CA HIS A 144 15.91 -1.71 -0.43
C HIS A 144 16.12 -0.73 -1.60
N LEU A 145 15.07 0.00 -2.00
CA LEU A 145 15.15 1.05 -3.01
C LEU A 145 16.22 2.08 -2.64
N PHE A 146 16.19 2.59 -1.40
CA PHE A 146 17.21 3.56 -0.95
C PHE A 146 18.62 2.98 -0.90
N ILE A 147 18.81 1.71 -0.53
CA ILE A 147 20.13 1.08 -0.55
C ILE A 147 20.69 1.00 -1.98
N PHE A 148 19.88 0.59 -2.95
CA PHE A 148 20.30 0.53 -4.35
C PHE A 148 20.54 1.93 -4.94
N SER A 149 19.64 2.88 -4.65
CA SER A 149 19.80 4.28 -5.03
C SER A 149 21.10 4.88 -4.47
N ASN A 150 21.43 4.63 -3.20
CA ASN A 150 22.70 5.06 -2.59
C ASN A 150 23.91 4.50 -3.35
N LEU A 151 23.88 3.20 -3.69
CA LEU A 151 24.95 2.54 -4.40
C LEU A 151 25.13 3.06 -5.84
N LEU A 152 24.03 3.31 -6.56
CA LEU A 152 24.03 3.82 -7.94
C LEU A 152 24.46 5.28 -8.05
N THR A 153 24.14 6.08 -7.03
CA THR A 153 24.49 7.50 -6.98
C THR A 153 25.84 7.75 -6.32
N PHE A 154 26.53 6.69 -5.86
CA PHE A 154 27.76 6.75 -5.07
C PHE A 154 27.62 7.67 -3.85
N SER A 155 26.42 7.72 -3.29
CA SER A 155 26.07 8.57 -2.15
C SER A 155 25.92 7.73 -0.89
N ASN A 156 26.36 8.28 0.24
CA ASN A 156 26.09 7.69 1.55
C ASN A 156 24.60 7.75 1.90
N ASN A 157 23.91 8.80 1.46
CA ASN A 157 22.48 8.98 1.67
C ASN A 157 21.90 9.85 0.55
N PHE A 158 21.29 9.20 -0.44
CA PHE A 158 20.67 9.80 -1.61
C PHE A 158 19.69 10.94 -1.27
N LEU A 159 18.79 10.71 -0.29
CA LEU A 159 17.84 11.73 0.16
C LEU A 159 18.55 12.94 0.81
N ARG A 160 19.65 12.68 1.52
CA ARG A 160 20.45 13.72 2.16
C ARG A 160 21.04 14.67 1.12
N ASP A 161 21.54 14.12 0.02
CA ASP A 161 22.09 14.91 -1.08
C ASP A 161 21.02 15.74 -1.78
N ILE A 162 19.82 15.20 -1.98
CA ILE A 162 18.69 15.96 -2.53
C ILE A 162 18.32 17.13 -1.62
N ILE A 163 18.16 16.88 -0.32
CA ILE A 163 17.82 17.93 0.65
C ILE A 163 18.91 19.00 0.71
N THR A 164 20.18 18.58 0.69
CA THR A 164 21.35 19.47 0.68
C THR A 164 21.35 20.36 -0.56
N PHE A 165 21.13 19.77 -1.72
CA PHE A 165 21.09 20.50 -2.99
C PHE A 165 19.89 21.46 -3.10
N MET A 166 18.72 21.07 -2.60
CA MET A 166 17.54 21.96 -2.56
C MET A 166 17.75 23.13 -1.59
N SER A 167 18.49 22.91 -0.50
CA SER A 167 18.73 23.90 0.54
C SER A 167 19.97 24.77 0.28
N ARG A 168 20.66 24.58 -0.85
CA ARG A 168 22.01 25.17 -1.08
C ARG A 168 22.10 26.68 -0.95
N ASN A 169 21.02 27.40 -1.25
CA ASN A 169 20.99 28.86 -1.22
C ASN A 169 20.28 29.44 0.01
N ASN A 170 19.89 28.60 0.98
CA ASN A 170 19.24 29.04 2.21
C ASN A 170 20.28 29.23 3.32
N SER A 171 20.80 30.45 3.45
CA SER A 171 21.77 30.83 4.50
C SER A 171 21.23 30.58 5.92
N GLY A 172 19.94 30.73 6.15
CA GLY A 172 19.33 30.49 7.46
C GLY A 172 19.32 29.01 7.87
N LEU A 173 19.28 28.07 6.92
CA LEU A 173 19.44 26.64 7.21
C LEU A 173 20.89 26.29 7.58
N LEU A 174 21.85 26.95 6.94
CA LEU A 174 23.28 26.79 7.18
C LEU A 174 23.70 27.31 8.55
N GLU A 175 23.28 28.53 8.90
CA GLU A 175 23.56 29.12 10.21
C GLU A 175 22.98 28.27 11.36
N ARG A 176 21.78 27.71 11.17
CA ARG A 176 21.18 26.79 12.14
C ARG A 176 21.91 25.46 12.23
N HIS A 177 22.46 24.95 11.13
CA HIS A 177 23.23 23.72 11.16
C HIS A 177 24.51 23.92 11.99
N GLN A 178 25.16 25.06 11.79
CA GLN A 178 26.33 25.47 12.54
C GLN A 178 26.04 25.62 14.04
N THR A 179 24.91 26.25 14.42
CA THR A 179 24.54 26.36 15.84
C THR A 179 24.20 25.01 16.46
N ILE A 180 23.56 24.10 15.73
CA ILE A 180 23.30 22.72 16.19
C ILE A 180 24.63 21.97 16.39
N ALA A 181 25.56 22.08 15.43
CA ALA A 181 26.87 21.44 15.51
C ALA A 181 27.73 22.00 16.65
N MET A 182 27.66 23.32 16.89
CA MET A 182 28.40 23.99 17.96
C MET A 182 27.86 23.68 19.36
N LYS A 183 26.53 23.64 19.52
CA LYS A 183 25.90 23.47 20.84
C LYS A 183 25.90 22.02 21.34
N GLU A 184 26.22 21.01 20.51
CA GLU A 184 26.20 19.56 20.80
C GLU A 184 24.87 18.98 21.35
N LYS A 185 23.86 19.82 21.61
CA LYS A 185 22.57 19.48 22.22
C LYS A 185 21.50 19.05 21.21
N GLY A 186 21.89 18.88 19.95
CA GLY A 186 21.03 18.41 18.87
C GLY A 186 19.91 19.38 18.50
N ILE A 187 18.84 18.83 17.95
CA ILE A 187 17.76 19.56 17.24
C ILE A 187 16.95 20.46 18.18
N PHE A 188 16.93 20.16 19.49
CA PHE A 188 16.13 20.85 20.50
C PHE A 188 16.93 21.86 21.34
N TYR A 189 18.04 22.39 20.83
CA TYR A 189 18.89 23.34 21.57
C TYR A 189 18.13 24.57 22.09
N PHE A 190 17.02 24.95 21.45
CA PHE A 190 16.19 26.11 21.79
C PHE A 190 15.37 25.94 23.09
N LYS A 191 15.32 24.73 23.68
CA LYS A 191 14.62 24.49 24.96
C LYS A 191 15.29 25.14 26.17
N GLU A 192 16.57 25.47 26.04
CA GLU A 192 17.37 26.07 27.11
C GLU A 192 17.51 27.59 26.95
N ASP A 193 17.01 28.15 25.86
CA ASP A 193 17.02 29.60 25.67
C ASP A 193 16.11 30.25 26.73
N ALA A 194 16.56 31.35 27.34
CA ALA A 194 15.83 32.02 28.42
C ALA A 194 14.41 32.45 28.02
N ASP A 195 14.22 32.69 26.71
CA ASP A 195 12.96 33.12 26.11
C ASP A 195 12.05 31.94 25.72
N PHE A 196 12.43 30.68 25.99
CA PHE A 196 11.65 29.50 25.58
C PHE A 196 10.20 29.53 26.08
N GLN A 197 9.95 30.10 27.26
CA GLN A 197 8.60 30.23 27.83
C GLN A 197 7.70 31.21 27.05
N ALA A 198 8.27 32.07 26.20
CA ALA A 198 7.54 33.00 25.36
C ALA A 198 7.17 32.43 23.97
N TYR A 199 7.67 31.25 23.60
CA TYR A 199 7.38 30.64 22.31
C TYR A 199 5.94 30.10 22.25
N SER A 200 5.25 30.35 21.14
CA SER A 200 3.99 29.68 20.88
C SER A 200 4.21 28.20 20.53
N THR A 201 3.21 27.34 20.75
CA THR A 201 3.27 25.92 20.36
C THR A 201 3.59 25.74 18.88
N TRP A 202 3.12 26.68 18.04
CA TRP A 202 3.41 26.66 16.61
C TRP A 202 4.87 27.02 16.30
N ASP A 203 5.43 27.99 17.00
CA ASP A 203 6.84 28.37 16.84
C ASP A 203 7.77 27.25 17.28
N ILE A 204 7.41 26.51 18.33
CA ILE A 204 8.14 25.32 18.77
C ILE A 204 8.14 24.25 17.68
N ILE A 205 6.98 23.93 17.10
CA ILE A 205 6.85 22.90 16.07
C ILE A 205 7.61 23.29 14.80
N THR A 206 7.41 24.52 14.33
CA THR A 206 8.08 25.02 13.12
C THR A 206 9.59 25.12 13.31
N THR A 207 10.07 25.59 14.47
CA THR A 207 11.50 25.63 14.81
C THR A 207 12.09 24.23 14.90
N ALA A 208 11.40 23.28 15.54
CA ALA A 208 11.83 21.90 15.60
C ALA A 208 11.91 21.25 14.21
N ALA A 209 10.91 21.48 13.35
CA ALA A 209 10.90 20.99 11.99
C ALA A 209 12.05 21.59 11.17
N TYR A 210 12.29 22.89 11.28
CA TYR A 210 13.35 23.58 10.56
C TYR A 210 14.75 23.13 11.03
N ASN A 211 14.93 22.91 12.34
CA ASN A 211 16.16 22.36 12.91
C ASN A 211 16.37 20.91 12.48
N TRP A 212 15.30 20.12 12.38
CA TRP A 212 15.38 18.75 11.87
C TRP A 212 15.82 18.74 10.40
N VAL A 213 15.24 19.56 9.54
CA VAL A 213 15.69 19.71 8.14
C VAL A 213 17.14 20.18 8.08
N SER A 214 17.52 21.17 8.88
CA SER A 214 18.89 21.66 8.96
C SER A 214 19.87 20.53 9.33
N SER A 215 19.53 19.69 10.31
CA SER A 215 20.37 18.55 10.72
C SER A 215 20.56 17.48 9.63
N LEU A 216 19.65 17.42 8.66
CA LEU A 216 19.76 16.48 7.54
C LEU A 216 20.74 16.98 6.48
N ILE A 217 21.11 18.25 6.42
CA ILE A 217 22.00 18.76 5.36
C ILE A 217 23.40 18.17 5.53
N ASN A 218 24.07 17.85 4.41
CA ASN A 218 25.45 17.39 4.40
C ASN A 218 26.41 18.58 4.31
N MET A 219 27.11 18.85 5.42
CA MET A 219 28.02 19.97 5.56
C MET A 219 29.35 19.52 6.14
N ASN A 220 30.42 20.13 5.65
CA ASN A 220 31.75 19.99 6.22
C ASN A 220 32.01 21.21 7.10
N CYS A 221 32.03 20.98 8.41
CA CYS A 221 32.31 22.01 9.40
C CYS A 221 33.75 21.89 9.88
N VAL A 222 34.51 22.98 9.81
CA VAL A 222 35.85 23.08 10.36
C VAL A 222 35.77 24.05 11.55
N SER A 223 36.35 23.65 12.68
CA SER A 223 36.55 24.54 13.80
C SER A 223 37.99 25.06 13.78
N TYR A 224 38.14 26.38 13.90
CA TYR A 224 39.44 27.02 14.04
C TYR A 224 39.44 27.93 15.26
N PHE A 225 40.60 28.01 15.91
CA PHE A 225 40.84 28.86 17.06
C PHE A 225 41.68 30.03 16.60
N SER A 226 41.09 31.23 16.57
CA SER A 226 41.82 32.48 16.37
C SER A 226 41.88 33.27 17.68
N ASP A 227 40.71 33.57 18.26
CA ASP A 227 40.58 34.20 19.59
C ASP A 227 39.37 33.61 20.35
N GLU A 228 38.26 33.38 19.63
CA GLU A 228 37.14 32.52 20.04
C GLU A 228 37.08 31.26 19.15
N ARG A 229 36.33 30.23 19.57
CA ARG A 229 36.07 29.06 18.70
C ARG A 229 35.14 29.49 17.57
N HIS A 230 35.70 29.67 16.39
CA HIS A 230 34.90 29.86 15.18
C HIS A 230 34.62 28.49 14.56
N PHE A 231 33.35 28.30 14.21
CA PHE A 231 32.91 27.18 13.38
C PHE A 231 32.58 27.76 12.01
N GLU A 232 33.11 27.16 10.95
CA GLU A 232 32.72 27.51 9.59
C GLU A 232 32.27 26.24 8.90
N CYS A 233 31.01 26.23 8.45
CA CYS A 233 30.41 25.12 7.76
C CYS A 233 30.25 25.47 6.28
N SER A 234 30.74 24.59 5.41
CA SER A 234 30.53 24.66 3.97
C SER A 234 29.70 23.48 3.50
N ILE A 235 28.92 23.69 2.45
CA ILE A 235 28.12 22.61 1.85
C ILE A 235 29.05 21.67 1.10
N SER A 236 28.87 20.36 1.30
CA SER A 236 29.63 19.37 0.52
C SER A 236 29.06 19.28 -0.90
N GLU A 237 29.81 19.78 -1.89
CA GLU A 237 29.42 19.79 -3.30
C GLU A 237 29.88 18.55 -4.08
N ASP A 238 30.49 17.55 -3.41
CA ASP A 238 31.10 16.40 -4.07
C ASP A 238 30.09 15.36 -4.59
N SER A 239 28.81 15.51 -4.26
CA SER A 239 27.76 14.57 -4.65
C SER A 239 27.34 14.71 -6.12
N LEU A 240 26.82 13.62 -6.68
CA LEU A 240 26.47 13.51 -8.09
C LEU A 240 25.43 14.57 -8.53
N ILE A 241 24.53 14.97 -7.63
CA ILE A 241 23.49 15.96 -7.91
C ILE A 241 24.08 17.36 -8.22
N PHE A 242 25.14 17.78 -7.53
CA PHE A 242 25.83 19.03 -7.84
C PHE A 242 26.54 18.98 -9.19
N LYS A 243 27.13 17.82 -9.53
CA LYS A 243 27.74 17.60 -10.86
C LYS A 243 26.69 17.67 -11.97
N PHE A 244 25.53 17.03 -11.79
CA PHE A 244 24.41 17.16 -12.73
C PHE A 244 23.92 18.60 -12.85
N SER A 245 23.87 19.35 -11.76
CA SER A 245 23.48 20.76 -11.81
C SER A 245 24.44 21.64 -12.59
N ARG A 246 25.75 21.41 -12.49
CA ARG A 246 26.75 22.13 -13.28
C ARG A 246 26.56 21.84 -14.77
N ILE A 247 26.46 20.57 -15.14
CA ILE A 247 26.20 20.14 -16.52
C ILE A 247 24.90 20.73 -17.06
N MET A 248 23.81 20.69 -16.30
CA MET A 248 22.52 21.27 -16.72
C MET A 248 22.60 22.79 -16.89
N GLY A 249 23.38 23.48 -16.06
CA GLY A 249 23.66 24.90 -16.22
C GLY A 249 24.46 25.21 -17.50
N ASP A 250 25.44 24.37 -17.83
CA ASP A 250 26.27 24.53 -19.03
C ASP A 250 25.49 24.26 -20.32
N PHE A 251 24.65 23.21 -20.34
CA PHE A 251 23.86 22.84 -21.53
C PHE A 251 22.60 23.70 -21.71
N PHE A 252 21.99 24.15 -20.62
CA PHE A 252 20.79 24.98 -20.63
C PHE A 252 21.01 26.29 -19.87
N PRO A 253 21.80 27.23 -20.44
CA PRO A 253 22.11 28.50 -19.80
C PRO A 253 20.84 29.35 -19.55
N SER A 254 19.77 29.16 -20.33
CA SER A 254 18.47 29.80 -20.11
C SER A 254 17.76 29.34 -18.82
N ILE A 255 18.09 28.15 -18.31
CA ILE A 255 17.56 27.62 -17.05
C ILE A 255 18.38 28.12 -15.85
N GLY A 256 19.68 28.37 -16.06
CA GLY A 256 20.58 28.94 -15.06
C GLY A 256 20.49 30.47 -14.93
N GLY A 257 20.03 31.16 -15.97
CA GLY A 257 20.02 32.62 -16.08
C GLY A 257 18.71 33.27 -15.66
N THR A 258 18.51 33.46 -14.36
CA THR A 258 17.71 34.57 -13.86
C THR A 258 18.56 35.31 -12.84
N GLU A 259 18.59 36.65 -12.89
CA GLU A 259 19.39 37.53 -12.02
C GLU A 259 19.09 37.37 -10.51
N SER A 260 18.08 36.59 -10.15
CA SER A 260 17.89 36.10 -8.79
C SER A 260 18.74 34.84 -8.57
N ASN A 261 19.48 34.82 -7.47
CA ASN A 261 20.32 33.71 -7.00
C ASN A 261 19.58 32.36 -6.79
N VAL A 262 18.37 32.17 -7.31
CA VAL A 262 17.55 30.97 -7.16
C VAL A 262 16.82 30.66 -8.47
N SER A 263 17.45 29.88 -9.35
CA SER A 263 16.74 29.23 -10.44
C SER A 263 16.05 27.96 -9.91
N TRP A 264 14.84 28.14 -9.37
CA TRP A 264 13.97 27.01 -8.97
C TRP A 264 13.80 26.00 -10.11
N SER A 265 13.78 26.48 -11.36
CA SER A 265 13.78 25.68 -12.58
C SER A 265 14.97 24.72 -12.68
N LEU A 266 16.18 25.21 -12.42
CA LEU A 266 17.40 24.40 -12.41
C LEU A 266 17.31 23.35 -11.30
N THR A 267 16.91 23.76 -10.09
CA THR A 267 16.80 22.85 -8.95
C THR A 267 15.78 21.74 -9.21
N ILE A 268 14.60 22.06 -9.72
CA ILE A 268 13.57 21.08 -10.04
C ILE A 268 14.05 20.14 -11.15
N SER A 269 14.58 20.69 -12.25
CA SER A 269 15.03 19.88 -13.39
C SER A 269 16.14 18.89 -13.02
N THR A 270 17.12 19.35 -12.23
CA THR A 270 18.24 18.52 -11.78
C THR A 270 17.81 17.47 -10.75
N VAL A 271 16.94 17.80 -9.80
CA VAL A 271 16.37 16.83 -8.86
C VAL A 271 15.54 15.77 -9.59
N VAL A 272 14.72 16.17 -10.56
CA VAL A 272 13.92 15.26 -11.37
C VAL A 272 14.82 14.32 -12.18
N LEU A 273 15.85 14.86 -12.86
CA LEU A 273 16.83 14.06 -13.60
C LEU A 273 17.57 13.08 -12.68
N TYR A 274 17.97 13.54 -11.49
CA TYR A 274 18.64 12.72 -10.48
C TYR A 274 17.74 11.59 -9.96
N LEU A 275 16.45 11.85 -9.72
CA LEU A 275 15.47 10.85 -9.33
C LEU A 275 15.21 9.82 -10.44
N PHE A 276 15.08 10.26 -11.70
CA PHE A 276 14.94 9.35 -12.84
C PHE A 276 16.17 8.48 -13.02
N TYR A 277 17.38 9.04 -12.85
CA TYR A 277 18.62 8.28 -12.89
C TYR A 277 18.65 7.19 -11.82
N ALA A 278 18.32 7.53 -10.57
CA ALA A 278 18.28 6.58 -9.45
C ALA A 278 17.22 5.48 -9.66
N LEU A 279 15.97 5.86 -9.98
CA LEU A 279 14.88 4.91 -10.20
C LEU A 279 15.11 4.01 -11.42
N GLY A 280 15.64 4.57 -12.52
CA GLY A 280 15.98 3.80 -13.71
C GLY A 280 17.08 2.77 -13.43
N GLY A 281 18.11 3.17 -12.68
CA GLY A 281 19.15 2.25 -12.23
C GLY A 281 18.60 1.18 -11.28
N ASP A 282 17.71 1.54 -10.34
CA ASP A 282 17.10 0.59 -9.42
C ASP A 282 16.30 -0.49 -10.16
N LEU A 283 15.54 -0.12 -11.20
CA LEU A 283 14.81 -1.08 -12.04
C LEU A 283 15.75 -2.07 -12.74
N ILE A 284 16.88 -1.58 -13.27
CA ILE A 284 17.88 -2.44 -13.93
C ILE A 284 18.54 -3.37 -12.90
N CYS A 285 18.96 -2.84 -11.76
CA CYS A 285 19.57 -3.59 -10.67
C CYS A 285 18.63 -4.68 -10.13
N LEU A 286 17.36 -4.35 -9.91
CA LEU A 286 16.35 -5.32 -9.47
C LEU A 286 16.12 -6.41 -10.51
N ASN A 287 16.11 -6.07 -11.80
CA ASN A 287 15.97 -7.07 -12.87
C ASN A 287 17.16 -8.04 -12.90
N VAL A 288 18.38 -7.52 -12.83
CA VAL A 288 19.61 -8.32 -12.77
C VAL A 288 19.63 -9.20 -11.51
N LEU A 289 19.27 -8.64 -10.36
CA LEU A 289 19.23 -9.38 -9.09
C LEU A 289 18.15 -10.46 -9.11
N PHE A 290 17.00 -10.20 -9.72
CA PHE A 290 15.94 -11.18 -9.90
C PHE A 290 16.41 -12.34 -10.79
N PHE A 291 17.05 -12.04 -11.93
CA PHE A 291 17.63 -13.04 -12.82
C PHE A 291 18.71 -13.87 -12.11
N PHE A 292 19.59 -13.21 -11.35
CA PHE A 292 20.62 -13.87 -10.55
C PHE A 292 20.01 -14.78 -9.47
N SER A 293 19.00 -14.30 -8.75
CA SER A 293 18.33 -15.03 -7.67
C SER A 293 17.61 -16.29 -8.18
N ILE A 294 16.95 -16.21 -9.35
CA ILE A 294 16.34 -17.39 -9.99
C ILE A 294 17.41 -18.43 -10.35
N ASN A 295 18.50 -18.00 -10.98
CA ASN A 295 19.56 -18.92 -11.39
C ASN A 295 20.28 -19.53 -10.19
N MET A 296 20.50 -18.76 -9.13
CA MET A 296 21.08 -19.27 -7.89
C MET A 296 20.11 -20.24 -7.19
N GLY A 297 18.82 -19.93 -7.15
CA GLY A 297 17.78 -20.80 -6.61
C GLY A 297 17.72 -22.15 -7.33
N LYS A 298 17.79 -22.16 -8.67
CA LYS A 298 17.88 -23.40 -9.47
C LYS A 298 19.12 -24.23 -9.11
N ARG A 299 20.28 -23.59 -8.94
CA ARG A 299 21.51 -24.28 -8.53
C ARG A 299 21.40 -24.87 -7.13
N VAL A 300 20.84 -24.11 -6.18
CA VAL A 300 20.63 -24.58 -4.79
C VAL A 300 19.69 -25.78 -4.75
N LEU A 301 18.58 -25.76 -5.51
CA LEU A 301 17.69 -26.91 -5.63
C LEU A 301 18.41 -28.14 -6.20
N HIS A 302 19.20 -27.95 -7.25
CA HIS A 302 19.98 -29.04 -7.82
C HIS A 302 20.99 -29.64 -6.82
N TYR A 303 21.70 -28.80 -6.06
CA TYR A 303 22.59 -29.29 -5.01
C TYR A 303 21.83 -30.01 -3.90
N LYS A 304 20.65 -29.50 -3.49
CA LYS A 304 19.79 -30.18 -2.52
C LYS A 304 19.44 -31.59 -3.00
N ASP A 305 19.07 -31.75 -4.27
CA ASP A 305 18.70 -33.05 -4.83
C ASP A 305 19.91 -34.01 -4.86
N ILE A 306 21.10 -33.49 -5.19
CA ILE A 306 22.36 -34.26 -5.13
C ILE A 306 22.65 -34.73 -3.70
N TYR A 307 22.58 -33.83 -2.71
CA TYR A 307 22.84 -34.19 -1.31
C TYR A 307 21.77 -35.12 -0.73
N ALA A 308 20.51 -34.95 -1.10
CA ALA A 308 19.42 -35.84 -0.71
C ALA A 308 19.60 -37.24 -1.33
N GLY A 309 20.02 -37.31 -2.60
CA GLY A 309 20.35 -38.56 -3.28
C GLY A 309 21.54 -39.28 -2.65
N LEU A 310 22.63 -38.56 -2.39
CA LEU A 310 23.80 -39.09 -1.67
C LEU A 310 23.43 -39.57 -0.27
N GLY A 311 22.64 -38.80 0.48
CA GLY A 311 22.14 -39.19 1.80
C GLY A 311 21.30 -40.46 1.74
N SER A 312 20.43 -40.60 0.74
CA SER A 312 19.64 -41.82 0.52
C SER A 312 20.52 -43.02 0.18
N ILE A 313 21.55 -42.86 -0.66
CA ILE A 313 22.49 -43.94 -0.99
C ILE A 313 23.27 -44.38 0.25
N VAL A 314 23.80 -43.45 1.03
CA VAL A 314 24.54 -43.74 2.27
C VAL A 314 23.62 -44.43 3.28
N TRP A 315 22.39 -43.93 3.45
CA TRP A 315 21.40 -44.53 4.35
C TRP A 315 21.05 -45.97 3.95
N ASN A 316 20.79 -46.19 2.66
CA ASN A 316 20.49 -47.51 2.10
C ASN A 316 21.71 -48.44 2.12
N THR A 317 22.93 -47.93 2.14
CA THR A 317 24.15 -48.76 2.24
C THR A 317 24.43 -49.14 3.71
N LEU A 318 24.10 -48.26 4.66
CA LEU A 318 24.25 -48.52 6.10
C LEU A 318 23.13 -49.38 6.70
N HIS A 319 21.90 -49.25 6.18
CA HIS A 319 20.71 -49.94 6.70
C HIS A 319 20.12 -50.96 5.70
N GLY A 320 20.71 -51.09 4.51
CA GLY A 320 20.35 -52.10 3.52
C GLY A 320 20.97 -53.44 3.88
N ASN A 321 20.09 -54.42 4.05
CA ASN A 321 20.39 -55.80 4.41
C ASN A 321 21.63 -56.37 3.69
N ILE A 322 22.62 -56.72 4.50
CA ILE A 322 23.51 -57.85 4.24
C ILE A 322 22.59 -59.07 4.12
N ILE A 323 22.35 -59.55 2.89
CA ILE A 323 21.85 -60.90 2.64
C ILE A 323 23.04 -61.85 2.74
#